data_AF-A0A846TF46-F1
#
_entry.id   AF-A0A846TF46-F1
#
_cell.length_a   1.000
_cell.length_b   1.000
_cell.length_c   1.000
_cell.angle_alpha   90.00
_cell.angle_beta   90.00
_cell.angle_gamma   90.00
#
_symmetry.space_group_name_H-M   'P 1'
#
loop_
_entity.id
_entity.type
_entity.pdbx_description
1 polymer ?
#
loop_
_entity_poly.entity_id
_entity_poly.type
_entity_poly.pdbx_seq_one_letter_code
_entity_poly.pdbx_strand_id
1 'polypeptide(L)'
;AEEMRYQIVSFALMIFLTIVAFVAVGYEGFSGWFTVPFILLLAVIQVIFQLYYFMHMSHKGHEAPSLFLYSGVVVGAVTILAFTTIIWW
;
A
#
# COMPACT_ATOMS: atom_id res chain seq x y z
N ALA A 1 -14.94 6.54 21.05
CA ALA A 1 -13.60 6.58 21.70
C ALA A 1 -12.76 5.35 21.35
N GLU A 2 -13.35 4.16 21.29
CA GLU A 2 -12.62 2.91 21.00
C GLU A 2 -12.12 2.83 19.54
N GLU A 3 -12.90 3.26 18.55
CA GLU A 3 -12.47 3.37 17.14
C GLU A 3 -11.26 4.30 16.95
N MET A 4 -11.22 5.42 17.68
CA MET A 4 -10.10 6.37 17.64
C MET A 4 -8.80 5.72 18.16
N ARG A 5 -8.91 4.82 19.16
CA ARG A 5 -7.74 4.07 19.65
C ARG A 5 -7.22 3.12 18.58
N TYR A 6 -8.10 2.42 17.85
CA TYR A 6 -7.69 1.56 16.73
C TYR A 6 -7.04 2.33 15.59
N GLN A 7 -7.56 3.52 15.25
CA GLN A 7 -6.93 4.40 14.26
C GLN A 7 -5.54 4.84 14.68
N ILE A 8 -5.35 5.27 15.94
CA ILE A 8 -4.05 5.71 16.45
C ILE A 8 -3.04 4.56 16.47
N VAL A 9 -3.46 3.36 16.89
CA VAL A 9 -2.60 2.16 16.90
C VAL A 9 -2.19 1.79 15.48
N SER A 10 -3.15 1.78 14.55
CA SER A 10 -2.89 1.47 13.13
C SER A 10 -1.97 2.52 12.50
N PHE A 11 -2.18 3.81 12.81
CA PHE A 11 -1.34 4.90 12.35
C PHE A 11 0.10 4.77 12.83
N ALA A 12 0.29 4.49 14.13
CA ALA A 12 1.62 4.25 14.68
C ALA A 12 2.31 3.03 14.03
N LEU A 13 1.57 1.95 13.79
CA LEU A 13 2.08 0.75 13.12
C LEU A 13 2.51 1.05 11.68
N MET A 14 1.74 1.85 10.94
CA MET A 14 2.10 2.23 9.57
C MET A 14 3.38 3.05 9.52
N ILE A 15 3.55 4.02 10.44
CA ILE A 15 4.80 4.78 10.56
C ILE A 15 5.96 3.85 10.84
N PHE A 16 5.80 2.93 11.80
CA PHE A 16 6.83 1.95 12.13
C PHE A 16 7.24 1.10 10.93
N LEU A 17 6.28 0.48 10.23
CA LEU A 17 6.55 -0.33 9.05
C LEU A 17 7.19 0.48 7.91
N THR A 18 6.84 1.76 7.79
CA THR A 18 7.46 2.67 6.82
C THR A 18 8.93 2.89 7.16
N ILE A 19 9.24 3.24 8.42
CA ILE A 19 10.64 3.41 8.86
C ILE A 19 11.46 2.14 8.60
N VAL A 20 10.89 0.95 8.86
CA VAL A 20 11.55 -0.33 8.56
C VAL A 20 11.88 -0.47 7.07
N ALA A 21 10.96 -0.08 6.17
CA ALA A 21 11.22 -0.11 4.74
C ALA A 21 12.35 0.84 4.33
N PHE A 22 12.35 2.08 4.85
CA PHE A 22 13.41 3.06 4.58
C PHE A 22 14.78 2.58 5.09
N VAL A 23 14.83 2.00 6.28
CA VAL A 23 16.06 1.42 6.84
C VAL A 23 16.55 0.24 6.01
N ALA A 24 15.64 -0.64 5.56
CA ALA A 24 16.00 -1.79 4.72
C ALA A 24 16.58 -1.39 3.35
N VAL A 25 16.15 -0.26 2.79
CA VAL A 25 16.71 0.29 1.54
C VAL A 25 18.00 1.08 1.79
N GLY A 26 18.05 1.86 2.88
CA GLY A 26 19.21 2.67 3.22
C GLY A 26 20.40 1.90 3.79
N TYR A 27 20.19 0.64 4.21
CA TYR A 27 21.26 -0.23 4.69
C TYR A 27 21.97 -0.92 3.51
N GLU A 28 23.22 -0.53 3.26
CA GLU A 28 24.04 -1.03 2.15
C GLU A 28 24.42 -2.52 2.26
N GLY A 29 24.16 -3.16 3.40
CA GLY A 29 24.46 -4.58 3.60
C GLY A 29 23.40 -5.55 3.04
N PHE A 30 22.25 -5.05 2.56
CA PHE A 30 21.24 -5.88 1.90
C PHE A 30 21.41 -5.89 0.38
N SER A 31 21.30 -7.06 -0.24
CA SER A 31 21.31 -7.16 -1.70
C SER A 31 19.98 -6.67 -2.28
N GLY A 32 20.01 -6.09 -3.48
CA GLY A 32 18.79 -5.65 -4.18
C GLY A 32 17.77 -6.78 -4.38
N TRP A 33 18.24 -8.03 -4.52
CA TRP A 33 17.40 -9.23 -4.61
C TRP A 33 16.60 -9.51 -3.34
N PHE A 34 17.08 -9.09 -2.17
CA PHE A 34 16.33 -9.16 -0.92
C PHE A 34 15.49 -7.90 -0.72
N THR A 35 16.09 -6.72 -0.93
CA THR A 35 15.46 -5.43 -0.64
C THR A 35 14.19 -5.21 -1.44
N VAL A 36 14.20 -5.49 -2.76
CA VAL A 36 13.04 -5.27 -3.65
C VAL A 36 11.80 -6.09 -3.23
N PRO A 37 11.85 -7.43 -3.10
CA PRO A 37 10.68 -8.18 -2.67
C PRO A 37 10.27 -7.84 -1.22
N PHE A 38 11.22 -7.51 -0.35
CA PHE A 38 10.93 -7.12 1.03
C PHE A 38 10.11 -5.82 1.10
N ILE A 39 10.51 -4.76 0.39
CA ILE A 39 9.75 -3.50 0.39
C ILE A 39 8.42 -3.62 -0.33
N LEU A 40 8.31 -4.48 -1.36
CA LEU A 40 7.04 -4.75 -2.02
C LEU A 40 6.05 -5.46 -1.08
N LEU A 41 6.52 -6.43 -0.29
CA LEU A 41 5.70 -7.06 0.74
C LEU A 41 5.20 -6.03 1.76
N LEU A 42 6.09 -5.17 2.25
CA LEU A 42 5.71 -4.09 3.16
C LEU A 42 4.72 -3.12 2.51
N ALA A 43 4.89 -2.78 1.23
CA ALA A 43 3.97 -1.91 0.50
C ALA A 43 2.56 -2.53 0.37
N VAL A 44 2.45 -3.83 0.12
CA VAL A 44 1.15 -4.52 0.09
C VAL A 44 0.48 -4.46 1.47
N ILE A 45 1.23 -4.73 2.54
CA ILE A 45 0.72 -4.63 3.91
C ILE A 45 0.23 -3.20 4.21
N GLN A 46 0.98 -2.18 3.80
CA GLN A 46 0.58 -0.77 3.96
C GLN A 46 -0.74 -0.48 3.25
N VAL A 47 -0.89 -0.92 1.99
CA VAL A 47 -2.14 -0.75 1.24
C VAL A 47 -3.29 -1.41 1.99
N ILE A 48 -3.13 -2.62 2.50
CA ILE A 48 -4.20 -3.30 3.27
C ILE A 48 -4.60 -2.48 4.51
N PHE A 49 -3.64 -1.99 5.30
CA PHE A 49 -3.93 -1.16 6.48
C PHE A 49 -4.67 0.13 6.12
N GLN A 50 -4.27 0.79 5.03
CA GLN A 50 -4.94 2.00 4.51
C GLN A 50 -6.40 1.71 4.11
N LEU A 51 -6.64 0.60 3.43
CA LEU A 51 -7.98 0.25 2.97
C LEU A 51 -8.91 -0.23 4.10
N TYR A 52 -8.41 -1.02 5.05
CA TYR A 52 -9.23 -1.56 6.13
C TYR A 52 -9.53 -0.54 7.23
N TYR A 53 -8.52 0.20 7.71
CA TYR A 53 -8.65 1.06 8.89
C TYR A 53 -8.95 2.52 8.54
N PHE A 54 -8.36 3.06 7.47
CA PHE A 54 -8.60 4.46 7.09
C PHE A 54 -9.83 4.63 6.20
N MET A 55 -10.04 3.73 5.23
CA MET A 55 -11.24 3.79 4.38
C MET A 55 -12.47 3.10 4.97
N HIS A 56 -12.40 2.55 6.19
CA HIS A 56 -13.52 1.92 6.89
C HIS A 56 -14.29 0.89 6.04
N MET A 57 -13.62 0.22 5.08
CA MET A 57 -14.26 -0.74 4.15
C MET A 57 -14.93 -1.93 4.86
N SER A 58 -14.68 -2.11 6.16
CA SER A 58 -15.34 -3.10 7.01
C SER A 58 -16.81 -2.79 7.36
N HIS A 59 -17.32 -1.57 7.13
CA HIS A 59 -18.70 -1.19 7.47
C HIS A 59 -19.63 -1.21 6.25
N LYS A 60 -20.84 -1.78 6.41
CA LYS A 60 -21.86 -1.88 5.34
C LYS A 60 -22.26 -0.48 4.82
N GLY A 61 -22.15 -0.25 3.50
CA GLY A 61 -22.54 1.00 2.83
C GLY A 61 -21.44 1.68 1.99
N HIS A 62 -20.23 1.13 1.92
CA HIS A 62 -19.08 1.75 1.24
C HIS A 62 -18.92 1.31 -0.23
N GLU A 63 -20.01 1.35 -1.02
CA GLU A 63 -19.96 1.04 -2.45
C GLU A 63 -19.16 2.08 -3.24
N ALA A 64 -19.26 3.37 -2.92
CA ALA A 64 -18.54 4.41 -3.66
C ALA A 64 -17.00 4.39 -3.44
N PRO A 65 -16.46 4.24 -2.20
CA PRO A 65 -15.02 4.13 -2.00
C PRO A 65 -14.39 2.88 -2.62
N SER A 66 -15.10 1.75 -2.60
CA SER A 66 -14.64 0.54 -3.27
C SER A 66 -14.64 0.69 -4.79
N LEU A 67 -15.64 1.36 -5.37
CA LEU A 67 -15.70 1.68 -6.80
C LEU A 67 -14.52 2.55 -7.24
N PHE A 68 -14.16 3.56 -6.44
CA PHE A 68 -12.98 4.41 -6.70
C PHE A 68 -11.66 3.65 -6.57
N LEU A 69 -11.57 2.71 -5.63
CA LEU A 69 -10.39 1.87 -5.49
C LEU A 69 -10.20 0.97 -6.71
N TYR A 70 -11.25 0.27 -7.13
CA TYR A 70 -11.18 -0.61 -8.29
C TYR A 70 -10.90 0.17 -9.58
N SER A 71 -11.50 1.36 -9.77
CA SER A 71 -11.19 2.20 -10.93
C SER A 71 -9.74 2.69 -10.91
N GLY A 72 -9.19 3.06 -9.75
CA GLY A 72 -7.78 3.42 -9.59
C GLY A 72 -6.84 2.28 -9.96
N VAL A 73 -7.14 1.06 -9.52
CA VAL A 73 -6.36 -0.15 -9.88
C VAL A 73 -6.43 -0.41 -11.38
N VAL A 74 -7.61 -0.31 -11.99
CA VAL A 74 -7.80 -0.49 -13.44
C VAL A 74 -6.98 0.52 -14.23
N VAL A 75 -7.06 1.82 -13.88
CA VAL A 75 -6.29 2.87 -14.55
C VAL A 75 -4.79 2.65 -14.38
N GLY A 76 -4.34 2.28 -13.18
CA GLY A 76 -2.93 1.97 -12.92
C GLY A 76 -2.44 0.78 -13.74
N ALA A 77 -3.21 -0.31 -13.80
CA ALA A 77 -2.88 -1.48 -14.59
C ALA A 77 -2.83 -1.19 -16.10
N VAL A 78 -3.83 -0.46 -16.63
CA VAL A 78 -3.85 -0.05 -18.03
C VAL A 78 -2.65 0.86 -18.36
N THR A 79 -2.28 1.75 -17.43
CA THR A 79 -1.11 2.62 -17.61
C THR A 79 0.17 1.79 -17.70
N ILE A 80 0.41 0.86 -16.76
CA ILE A 80 1.59 -0.02 -16.80
C ILE A 80 1.62 -0.84 -18.10
N LEU A 81 0.48 -1.40 -18.51
CA LEU A 81 0.36 -2.16 -19.76
C LEU A 81 0.68 -1.28 -20.97
N ALA A 82 0.12 -0.08 -21.06
CA ALA A 82 0.41 0.84 -22.15
C ALA A 82 1.88 1.25 -22.17
N PHE A 83 2.53 1.55 -21.04
CA PHE A 83 3.95 1.91 -21.07
C PHE A 83 4.86 0.75 -21.46
N THR A 84 4.53 -0.48 -21.05
CA THR A 84 5.36 -1.67 -21.32
C THR A 84 5.07 -2.31 -22.69
N THR A 85 3.86 -2.18 -23.22
CA THR A 85 3.39 -2.85 -24.46
C THR A 85 2.86 -1.92 -25.54
N ILE A 86 2.91 -0.59 -25.34
CA ILE A 86 2.58 0.56 -26.22
C ILE A 86 3.75 1.46 -26.66
N ILE A 87 4.56 1.84 -25.67
CA ILE A 87 5.45 3.00 -25.76
C ILE A 87 6.91 2.57 -25.77
N TRP A 88 7.22 1.38 -25.25
CA TRP A 88 8.59 0.90 -25.04
C TRP A 88 9.34 0.52 -26.34
N TRP A 89 8.72 0.58 -27.52
CA TRP A 89 9.37 0.30 -28.81
C TRP A 89 9.85 1.54 -29.55
#